data_AF-A0A655SF53-F1
#
_entry.id   AF-A0A655SF53-F1
#
_cell.length_a   1.000
_cell.length_b   1.000
_cell.length_c   1.000
_cell.angle_alpha   90.00
_cell.angle_beta   90.00
_cell.angle_gamma   90.00
#
_symmetry.space_group_name_H-M   'P 1'
#
loop_
_entity.id
_entity.type
_entity.pdbx_description
1 polymer ?
#
loop_
_entity_poly.entity_id
_entity_poly.type
_entity_poly.pdbx_seq_one_letter_code
_entity_poly.pdbx_strand_id
1 'polypeptide(L)' 'MKFRQGAFKKPGSYFSHYTALTEAQAEQKARSIWETINGKNLVENILPTKGRAHLILRKGLNHTVEEVLLRK' A
#
# COMPACT_ATOMS: atom_id res chain seq x y z
N MET A 1 -0.49 -7.87 -9.07
CA MET A 1 -1.91 -8.16 -9.40
C MET A 1 -2.64 -9.19 -8.51
N LYS A 2 -2.09 -9.61 -7.36
CA LYS A 2 -2.69 -10.72 -6.56
C LYS A 2 -4.13 -10.47 -6.08
N PHE A 3 -4.48 -9.23 -5.69
CA PHE A 3 -5.85 -8.93 -5.26
C PHE A 3 -6.88 -8.96 -6.41
N ARG A 4 -6.54 -8.43 -7.58
CA ARG A 4 -7.42 -8.45 -8.78
C ARG A 4 -7.69 -9.87 -9.27
N GLN A 5 -6.68 -10.74 -9.21
CA GLN A 5 -6.81 -12.14 -9.63
C GLN A 5 -7.55 -13.02 -8.60
N GLY A 6 -7.55 -12.63 -7.32
CA GLY A 6 -8.15 -13.39 -6.22
C GLY A 6 -9.28 -12.64 -5.52
N ALA A 7 -8.94 -11.87 -4.48
CA ALA A 7 -9.90 -11.26 -3.55
C ALA A 7 -11.03 -10.47 -4.23
N PHE A 8 -10.74 -9.79 -5.36
CA PHE A 8 -11.73 -8.96 -6.04
C PHE A 8 -12.81 -9.77 -6.78
N LYS A 9 -12.54 -11.03 -7.12
CA LYS A 9 -13.50 -11.92 -7.80
C LYS A 9 -14.49 -12.59 -6.83
N LYS A 10 -14.32 -12.43 -5.52
CA LYS A 10 -15.24 -13.01 -4.54
C LYS A 10 -16.61 -12.31 -4.64
N PRO A 11 -17.73 -13.05 -4.64
CA PRO A 11 -19.07 -12.45 -4.59
C PRO A 11 -19.19 -11.46 -3.43
N GLY A 12 -19.80 -10.30 -3.68
CA GLY A 12 -19.93 -9.23 -2.69
C GLY A 12 -18.67 -8.38 -2.45
N SER A 13 -17.55 -8.66 -3.14
CA SER A 13 -16.38 -7.78 -3.10
C SER A 13 -16.70 -6.40 -3.65
N TYR A 14 -16.52 -5.36 -2.83
CA TYR A 14 -16.63 -3.96 -3.26
C TYR A 14 -15.77 -3.67 -4.49
N PHE A 15 -14.59 -4.29 -4.56
CA PHE A 15 -13.60 -4.09 -5.62
C PHE A 15 -13.83 -4.94 -6.87
N SER A 16 -14.97 -5.63 -6.99
CA SER A 16 -15.29 -6.49 -8.15
C SER A 16 -15.23 -5.75 -9.48
N HIS A 17 -15.57 -4.46 -9.51
CA HIS A 17 -15.49 -3.61 -10.69
C HIS A 17 -14.06 -3.49 -11.26
N TYR A 18 -13.01 -3.68 -10.46
CA TYR A 18 -11.62 -3.69 -10.97
C TYR A 18 -11.24 -4.98 -11.70
N THR A 19 -12.06 -6.04 -11.63
CA THR A 19 -11.80 -7.28 -12.38
C THR A 19 -12.01 -7.11 -13.89
N ALA A 20 -12.82 -6.14 -14.30
CA ALA A 20 -13.10 -5.80 -15.69
C ALA A 20 -11.99 -4.97 -16.36
N LEU A 21 -11.03 -4.44 -15.60
CA LEU A 21 -9.90 -3.69 -16.14
C LEU A 21 -8.85 -4.63 -16.75
N THR A 22 -8.23 -4.21 -17.85
CA THR A 22 -6.99 -4.82 -18.33
C THR A 22 -5.88 -4.64 -17.29
N GLU A 23 -4.80 -5.40 -17.41
CA GLU A 23 -3.66 -5.27 -16.48
C GLU A 23 -3.07 -3.86 -16.48
N ALA A 24 -2.83 -3.28 -17.67
CA ALA A 24 -2.33 -1.91 -17.81
C ALA A 24 -3.28 -0.87 -17.18
N GLN A 25 -4.59 -1.01 -17.41
CA GLN A 25 -5.59 -0.13 -16.79
C GLN A 25 -5.62 -0.27 -15.26
N ALA A 26 -5.48 -1.49 -14.75
CA ALA A 26 -5.44 -1.75 -13.32
C ALA A 26 -4.18 -1.15 -12.66
N GLU A 27 -3.02 -1.22 -13.32
CA GLU A 27 -1.80 -0.57 -12.84
C GLU A 27 -1.95 0.94 -12.80
N GLN A 28 -2.46 1.54 -13.88
CA GLN A 28 -2.69 2.98 -13.94
C GLN A 28 -3.67 3.44 -12.86
N LYS A 29 -4.78 2.70 -12.67
CA LYS A 29 -5.75 2.99 -11.61
C LYS A 29 -5.11 2.88 -10.22
N ALA A 30 -4.32 1.85 -9.97
CA ALA A 30 -3.64 1.66 -8.69
C ALA A 30 -2.63 2.79 -8.40
N ARG A 31 -1.83 3.21 -9.39
CA ARG A 31 -0.92 4.35 -9.29
C ARG A 31 -1.67 5.65 -8.97
N SER A 32 -2.76 5.91 -9.69
CA SER A 32 -3.59 7.09 -9.44
C SER A 32 -4.18 7.12 -8.03
N ILE A 33 -4.69 5.99 -7.52
CA ILE A 33 -5.18 5.88 -6.13
C ILE A 33 -4.04 6.13 -5.14
N TRP A 34 -2.84 5.59 -5.40
CA TRP A 34 -1.68 5.83 -4.56
C TRP A 34 -1.32 7.32 -4.55
N GLU A 35 -1.13 7.95 -5.70
CA GLU A 35 -0.68 9.34 -5.82
C GLU A 35 -1.70 10.34 -5.25
N THR A 36 -2.99 10.08 -5.41
CA THR A 36 -4.03 11.05 -5.04
C THR A 36 -4.59 10.85 -3.63
N ILE A 37 -4.47 9.65 -3.06
CA ILE A 37 -5.06 9.32 -1.74
C ILE A 37 -3.98 8.83 -0.77
N ASN A 38 -3.41 7.64 -1.00
CA ASN A 38 -2.59 6.97 0.02
C ASN A 38 -1.21 7.60 0.21
N GLY A 39 -0.58 8.05 -0.88
CA GLY A 39 0.72 8.71 -0.89
C GLY A 39 0.66 10.08 -0.22
N LYS A 40 -0.39 10.87 -0.50
CA LYS A 40 -0.65 12.13 0.22
C LYS A 40 -0.85 11.86 1.71
N ASN A 41 -1.72 10.91 2.07
CA ASN A 41 -1.94 10.56 3.46
C ASN A 41 -0.66 10.06 4.17
N LEU A 42 0.18 9.30 3.45
CA LEU A 42 1.47 8.85 3.97
C LEU A 42 2.37 10.04 4.31
N VAL A 43 2.54 10.99 3.40
CA VAL A 43 3.46 12.12 3.58
C VAL A 43 2.92 13.14 4.57
N GLU A 44 1.65 13.47 4.47
CA GLU A 44 1.04 14.58 5.22
C GLU A 44 0.65 14.17 6.65
N ASN A 45 0.23 12.92 6.86
CA ASN A 45 -0.38 12.51 8.13
C ASN A 45 0.36 11.37 8.84
N ILE A 46 0.84 10.36 8.11
CA ILE A 46 1.45 9.17 8.73
C ILE A 46 2.93 9.39 9.04
N LEU A 47 3.74 9.74 8.03
CA LEU A 47 5.19 9.89 8.14
C LEU A 47 5.62 10.91 9.23
N PRO A 48 4.92 12.05 9.44
CA PRO A 48 5.28 12.98 10.52
C PRO A 48 5.18 12.37 11.93
N THR A 49 4.41 11.28 12.10
CA THR A 49 4.30 10.59 13.38
C THR A 49 5.46 9.60 13.62
N LYS A 50 6.29 9.29 12.61
CA LYS A 50 7.39 8.31 12.70
C LYS A 50 8.31 8.57 13.89
N GLY A 51 8.63 9.83 14.16
CA GLY A 51 9.50 10.22 15.28
C GLY A 51 8.96 9.88 16.66
N ARG A 52 7.66 9.63 16.80
CA ARG A 52 6.99 9.30 18.08
C ARG A 52 7.03 7.80 18.40
N ALA A 53 7.45 6.95 17.45
CA ALA A 53 7.48 5.51 17.65
C ALA A 53 8.57 5.07 18.65
N HIS A 54 8.27 4.03 19.43
CA HIS A 54 9.24 3.38 20.32
C HIS A 54 10.18 2.43 19.54
N LEU A 55 9.65 1.80 18.49
CA LEU A 55 10.38 0.88 17.61
C LEU A 55 10.08 1.24 16.15
N ILE A 56 11.13 1.37 15.33
CA ILE A 56 11.01 1.56 13.89
C ILE A 56 11.71 0.40 13.19
N LEU A 57 10.99 -0.28 12.28
CA LEU A 57 11.52 -1.34 11.43
C LEU A 57 11.66 -0.81 10.00
N ARG A 58 12.88 -0.78 9.46
CA ARG A 58 13.10 -0.44 8.05
C ARG A 58 13.13 -1.70 7.21
N LYS A 59 12.24 -1.76 6.22
CA LYS A 59 12.17 -2.87 5.26
C LYS A 59 13.05 -2.59 4.04
N GLY A 60 13.69 -3.63 3.53
CA GLY A 60 14.37 -3.70 2.24
C GLY A 60 13.44 -4.06 1.08
N LEU A 61 14.03 -4.20 -0.12
CA LEU A 61 13.31 -4.43 -1.38
C LEU A 61 12.45 -5.71 -1.38
N ASN A 62 12.90 -6.76 -0.69
CA ASN A 62 12.21 -8.06 -0.63
C ASN A 62 11.44 -8.25 0.68
N HIS A 63 11.03 -7.15 1.34
CA HIS A 63 10.36 -7.13 2.63
C HIS A 63 11.17 -7.66 3.83
N THR A 64 12.46 -7.93 3.65
CA THR A 64 13.39 -8.20 4.75
C THR A 64 13.51 -6.98 5.65
N VAL A 65 13.63 -7.18 6.97
CA VAL A 65 13.98 -6.09 7.89
C VAL A 65 15.49 -5.90 7.81
N GLU A 66 15.92 -4.70 7.44
CA GLU A 66 17.35 -4.37 7.29
C GLU A 66 17.88 -3.54 8.47
N GLU A 67 17.00 -2.82 9.15
CA GLU A 67 17.38 -1.96 10.27
C GLU A 67 16.26 -1.90 11.31
N VAL A 68 16.68 -1.89 12.57
CA VAL A 68 15.82 -1.82 13.74
C VAL A 68 16.30 -0.67 14.62
N LEU A 69 15.46 0.34 14.80
CA LEU A 69 15.73 1.48 15.66
C LEU A 69 14.84 1.39 16.90
N LEU A 70 15.44 1.23 18.07
CA LEU A 70 14.75 1.19 19.36
C LEU A 70 15.07 2.46 20.14
N ARG A 71 14.02 3.16 20.59
CA ARG A 71 14.16 4.30 21.50
C ARG A 71 14.60 3.79 22.88
N LYS A 72 15.61 4.45 23.47
CA LYS A 72 16.09 4.18 24.83
C LYS A 72 15.06 4.57 25.88
#